data_AF-A0A9E3X5K1-F1
#
_entry.id   AF-A0A9E3X5K1-F1
#
_cell.length_a   1.000
_cell.length_b   1.000
_cell.length_c   1.000
_cell.angle_alpha   90.00
_cell.angle_beta   90.00
_cell.angle_gamma   90.00
#
_symmetry.space_group_name_H-M   'P 1'
#
loop_
_entity.id
_entity.type
_entity.pdbx_description
1 polymer ?
#
loop_
_entity_poly.entity_id
_entity_poly.type
_entity_poly.pdbx_seq_one_letter_code
_entity_poly.pdbx_strand_id
1 'polypeptide(L)'
;SWSLAVPSTSAHAAEALRFITWATSKDYIELVAAEKGWAAIPPGTRQSTYERTEYLEAAPFAELVLKSMLSANPNDSTRDPVPYTGVQFVAIPEFQGIGTDVSQFIAEALAGNTTVEEALAKAQAATLTAIEDAGYR
;
A
#
# COMPACT_ATOMS: atom_id res chain seq x y z
N SER A 1 -1.59 0.28 2.03
CA SER A 1 -2.94 -0.19 2.39
C SER A 1 -3.93 0.26 1.33
N TRP A 2 -5.12 -0.33 1.28
CA TRP A 2 -6.24 0.19 0.50
C TRP A 2 -7.23 0.89 1.43
N SER A 3 -7.69 2.08 1.04
CA SER A 3 -8.53 2.94 1.87
C SER A 3 -9.58 3.64 1.02
N LEU A 4 -10.69 4.02 1.64
CA LEU A 4 -11.74 4.83 1.03
C LEU A 4 -11.65 6.27 1.54
N ALA A 5 -11.88 7.25 0.65
CA ALA A 5 -11.86 8.67 0.99
C ALA A 5 -13.00 9.42 0.31
N VAL A 6 -13.37 10.58 0.87
CA VAL A 6 -14.39 11.47 0.31
C VAL A 6 -13.71 12.76 -0.14
N PRO A 7 -13.87 13.18 -1.41
CA PRO A 7 -13.37 14.49 -1.84
C PRO A 7 -14.02 15.62 -1.04
N SER A 8 -13.24 16.63 -0.66
CA SER A 8 -13.74 17.80 0.09
C SER A 8 -14.81 18.60 -0.67
N THR A 9 -14.87 18.45 -1.99
CA THR A 9 -15.84 19.10 -2.89
C THR A 9 -17.16 18.34 -3.03
N SER A 10 -17.31 17.17 -2.38
CA SER A 10 -18.49 16.32 -2.54
C SER A 10 -19.77 16.99 -2.01
N ALA A 11 -20.81 17.02 -2.84
CA ALA A 11 -22.16 17.43 -2.42
C ALA A 11 -22.88 16.38 -1.55
N HIS A 12 -22.33 15.16 -1.46
CA HIS A 12 -22.93 14.00 -0.75
C HIS A 12 -21.96 13.45 0.30
N ALA A 13 -21.26 14.35 1.00
CA ALA A 13 -20.22 13.94 1.94
C ALA A 13 -20.77 13.08 3.09
N ALA A 14 -21.98 13.39 3.57
CA ALA A 14 -22.63 12.65 4.66
C ALA A 14 -22.96 11.21 4.25
N GLU A 15 -23.55 11.02 3.08
CA GLU A 15 -23.89 9.71 2.53
C GLU A 15 -22.65 8.89 2.23
N ALA A 16 -21.61 9.51 1.65
CA ALA A 16 -20.34 8.85 1.38
C ALA A 16 -19.66 8.40 2.69
N LEU A 17 -19.67 9.23 3.73
CA LEU A 17 -19.15 8.85 5.04
C LEU A 17 -19.93 7.68 5.66
N ARG A 18 -21.27 7.70 5.57
CA ARG A 18 -22.11 6.58 6.04
C ARG A 18 -21.73 5.27 5.33
N PHE A 19 -21.51 5.31 4.02
CA PHE A 19 -21.07 4.15 3.26
C PHE A 19 -19.69 3.66 3.70
N ILE A 20 -18.70 4.56 3.83
CA ILE A 20 -17.35 4.19 4.27
C ILE A 20 -17.37 3.56 5.68
N THR A 21 -18.14 4.15 6.60
CA THR A 21 -18.31 3.61 7.95
C THR A 21 -18.87 2.19 7.90
N TRP A 22 -19.91 1.96 7.10
CA TRP A 22 -20.48 0.62 6.93
C TRP A 22 -19.48 -0.35 6.27
N ALA A 23 -18.91 0.01 5.12
CA ALA A 23 -18.04 -0.87 4.33
C ALA A 23 -16.73 -1.25 5.04
N THR A 24 -16.34 -0.50 6.08
CA THR A 24 -15.16 -0.78 6.91
C THR A 24 -15.51 -1.29 8.30
N SER A 25 -16.78 -1.54 8.61
CA SER A 25 -17.29 -1.97 9.93
C SER A 25 -16.98 -3.43 10.25
N LYS A 26 -17.23 -3.83 11.50
CA LYS A 26 -17.24 -5.25 11.90
C LYS A 26 -18.38 -6.00 11.21
N ASP A 27 -19.55 -5.37 11.11
CA ASP A 27 -20.74 -5.95 10.48
C ASP A 27 -20.50 -6.29 9.00
N TYR A 28 -19.71 -5.48 8.28
CA TYR A 28 -19.33 -5.81 6.91
C TYR A 28 -18.43 -7.05 6.83
N ILE A 29 -17.52 -7.21 7.79
CA ILE A 29 -16.69 -8.43 7.89
C ILE A 29 -17.58 -9.65 8.13
N GLU A 30 -18.55 -9.55 9.04
CA GLU A 30 -19.51 -10.63 9.33
C GLU A 30 -20.41 -10.94 8.14
N LEU A 31 -20.84 -9.93 7.39
CA LEU A 31 -21.59 -10.10 6.15
C LEU A 31 -20.78 -10.90 5.12
N VAL A 32 -19.52 -10.53 4.87
CA VAL A 32 -18.67 -11.26 3.92
C VAL A 32 -18.41 -12.68 4.42
N ALA A 33 -18.19 -12.87 5.73
CA ALA A 33 -18.01 -14.19 6.30
C ALA A 33 -19.25 -15.08 6.10
N ALA A 34 -20.46 -14.54 6.27
CA ALA A 34 -21.71 -15.26 6.06
C ALA A 34 -21.94 -15.62 4.59
N GLU A 35 -21.63 -14.72 3.67
CA GLU A 35 -21.90 -14.87 2.23
C GLU A 35 -20.81 -15.66 1.48
N LYS A 36 -19.55 -15.54 1.92
CA LYS A 36 -18.36 -16.02 1.20
C LYS A 36 -17.41 -16.87 2.05
N GLY A 37 -17.70 -17.02 3.35
CA GLY A 37 -16.86 -17.74 4.29
C GLY A 37 -15.78 -16.87 4.92
N TRP A 38 -15.35 -17.26 6.12
CA TRP A 38 -14.37 -16.52 6.92
C TRP A 38 -13.01 -16.33 6.24
N ALA A 39 -12.58 -17.26 5.37
CA ALA A 39 -11.32 -17.13 4.63
C ALA A 39 -11.34 -16.00 3.59
N ALA A 40 -12.52 -15.52 3.18
CA ALA A 40 -12.70 -14.53 2.12
C ALA A 40 -12.96 -13.10 2.63
N ILE A 41 -12.98 -12.89 3.96
CA ILE A 41 -13.21 -11.55 4.52
C ILE A 41 -12.06 -10.59 4.16
N PRO A 42 -12.29 -9.27 4.16
CA PRO A 42 -11.21 -8.29 4.03
C PRO A 42 -10.24 -8.38 5.24
N PRO A 43 -8.97 -8.75 5.04
CA PRO A 43 -8.01 -8.90 6.13
C PRO A 43 -7.36 -7.56 6.50
N GLY A 44 -6.60 -7.55 7.60
CA GLY A 44 -5.61 -6.50 7.85
C GLY A 44 -6.13 -5.12 8.24
N THR A 45 -7.40 -4.98 8.61
CA THR A 45 -8.01 -3.69 8.97
C THR A 45 -8.47 -3.59 10.42
N ARG A 46 -8.74 -4.73 11.08
CA ARG A 46 -9.27 -4.76 12.45
C ARG A 46 -8.59 -5.83 13.30
N GLN A 47 -8.14 -5.45 14.49
CA GLN A 47 -7.57 -6.39 15.45
C GLN A 47 -8.60 -7.45 15.89
N SER A 48 -9.86 -7.04 16.11
CA SER A 48 -10.95 -7.94 16.50
C SER A 48 -11.20 -9.08 15.51
N THR A 49 -10.79 -8.94 14.25
CA THR A 49 -10.87 -10.01 13.25
C THR A 49 -9.88 -11.12 13.55
N TYR A 50 -8.65 -10.77 13.96
CA TYR A 50 -7.60 -11.72 14.31
C TYR A 50 -7.77 -12.33 15.71
N GLU A 51 -8.73 -11.83 16.50
CA GLU A 51 -9.12 -12.40 17.80
C GLU A 51 -10.26 -13.42 17.68
N ARG A 52 -10.86 -13.58 16.49
CA ARG A 52 -11.97 -14.50 16.24
C ARG A 52 -11.49 -15.90 15.90
N THR A 53 -11.95 -16.89 16.66
CA THR A 53 -11.65 -18.31 16.42
C THR A 53 -12.09 -18.75 15.03
N GLU A 54 -13.26 -18.33 14.55
CA GLU A 54 -13.79 -18.75 13.25
C GLU A 54 -12.91 -18.27 12.08
N TYR A 55 -12.31 -17.09 12.24
CA TYR A 55 -11.35 -16.58 11.26
C TYR A 55 -10.02 -17.33 11.30
N LEU A 56 -9.47 -17.55 12.50
CA LEU A 56 -8.20 -18.27 12.66
C LEU A 56 -8.28 -19.72 12.16
N GLU A 57 -9.42 -20.39 12.36
CA GLU A 57 -9.64 -21.75 11.85
C GLU A 57 -9.77 -21.78 10.32
N ALA A 58 -10.47 -20.80 9.72
CA ALA A 58 -10.70 -20.75 8.28
C ALA A 58 -9.50 -20.19 7.49
N ALA A 59 -8.67 -19.36 8.10
CA ALA A 59 -7.55 -18.66 7.47
C ALA A 59 -6.22 -19.02 8.15
N PRO A 60 -5.60 -20.17 7.82
CA PRO A 60 -4.35 -20.62 8.44
C PRO A 60 -3.16 -19.64 8.23
N PHE A 61 -3.28 -18.71 7.29
CA PHE A 61 -2.32 -17.65 7.03
C PHE A 61 -2.49 -16.41 7.94
N ALA A 62 -3.57 -16.32 8.72
CA ALA A 62 -3.95 -15.10 9.45
C ALA A 62 -2.86 -14.62 10.43
N GLU A 63 -2.26 -15.54 11.20
CA GLU A 63 -1.23 -15.17 12.17
C GLU A 63 0.03 -14.63 11.49
N LEU A 64 0.47 -15.26 10.39
CA LEU A 64 1.59 -14.78 9.60
C LEU A 64 1.31 -13.39 9.04
N VAL A 65 0.13 -13.17 8.46
CA VAL A 65 -0.25 -11.86 7.92
C VAL A 65 -0.25 -10.79 9.01
N LEU A 66 -0.85 -11.05 10.18
CA LEU A 66 -0.85 -10.11 11.30
C LEU A 66 0.57 -9.80 11.76
N LYS A 67 1.41 -10.82 11.94
CA LYS A 67 2.80 -10.65 12.35
C LYS A 67 3.58 -9.82 11.34
N SER A 68 3.45 -10.11 10.05
CA SER A 68 4.09 -9.36 8.97
C SER A 68 3.66 -7.89 8.99
N MET A 69 2.37 -7.61 9.16
CA MET A 69 1.86 -6.24 9.28
C MET A 69 2.43 -5.50 10.49
N LEU A 70 2.46 -6.14 11.66
CA LEU A 70 2.96 -5.54 12.89
C LEU A 70 4.49 -5.35 12.89
N SER A 71 5.21 -6.15 12.11
CA SER A 71 6.67 -6.04 11.96
C SER A 71 7.11 -4.98 10.94
N ALA A 72 6.22 -4.56 10.05
CA ALA A 72 6.55 -3.55 9.05
C ALA A 72 6.81 -2.20 9.74
N ASN A 73 7.97 -1.60 9.50
CA ASN A 73 8.36 -0.32 10.09
C ASN A 73 8.69 0.74 9.03
N PRO A 74 7.68 1.47 8.53
CA PRO A 74 7.89 2.53 7.53
C PRO A 74 8.85 3.65 7.96
N ASN A 75 9.14 3.80 9.26
CA ASN A 75 10.02 4.86 9.75
C ASN A 75 11.50 4.45 9.79
N ASP A 76 11.79 3.15 9.67
CA ASP A 76 13.15 2.58 9.66
C ASP A 76 13.14 1.27 8.87
N SER A 77 13.21 1.42 7.54
CA SER A 77 13.04 0.32 6.56
C SER A 77 14.30 0.02 5.76
N THR A 78 15.41 0.72 6.01
CA THR A 78 16.63 0.65 5.22
C THR A 78 17.83 0.34 6.10
N ARG A 79 18.86 -0.32 5.54
CA ARG A 79 20.11 -0.59 6.28
C ARG A 79 20.78 0.70 6.75
N ASP A 80 20.84 1.68 5.86
CA ASP A 80 21.47 2.97 6.09
C ASP A 80 20.39 4.03 6.34
N PRO A 81 20.63 5.06 7.18
CA PRO A 81 19.65 6.12 7.44
C PRO A 81 19.23 6.85 6.16
N VAL A 82 17.93 7.12 6.03
CA VAL A 82 17.35 7.84 4.89
C VAL A 82 16.43 8.97 5.37
N PRO A 83 16.22 10.04 4.57
CA PRO A 83 15.42 11.20 4.96
C PRO A 83 13.90 11.02 4.72
N TYR A 84 13.45 9.85 4.28
CA TYR A 84 12.05 9.57 3.95
C TYR A 84 11.45 8.46 4.82
N THR A 85 10.13 8.33 4.79
CA THR A 85 9.40 7.18 5.34
C THR A 85 8.76 6.34 4.24
N GLY A 86 8.41 5.10 4.56
CA GLY A 86 7.82 4.11 3.67
C GLY A 86 8.72 2.89 3.47
N VAL A 87 8.10 1.71 3.33
CA VAL A 87 8.82 0.44 3.12
C VAL A 87 9.04 0.19 1.62
N GLN A 88 7.94 0.21 0.86
CA GLN A 88 7.90 -0.12 -0.57
C GLN A 88 7.64 1.11 -1.46
N PHE A 89 7.49 2.28 -0.84
CA PHE A 89 7.34 3.56 -1.52
C PHE A 89 8.09 4.63 -0.72
N VAL A 90 8.44 5.74 -1.37
CA VAL A 90 8.97 6.93 -0.70
C VAL A 90 7.80 7.87 -0.44
N ALA A 91 7.56 8.25 0.82
CA ALA A 91 6.41 9.07 1.22
C ALA A 91 6.58 10.57 0.87
N ILE A 92 6.73 10.86 -0.42
CA ILE A 92 6.79 12.22 -1.00
C ILE A 92 5.75 12.37 -2.13
N PRO A 93 5.24 13.58 -2.41
CA PRO A 93 4.25 13.80 -3.47
C PRO A 93 4.71 13.32 -4.86
N GLU A 94 6.00 13.45 -5.15
CA GLU A 94 6.62 13.19 -6.45
C GLU A 94 6.73 11.69 -6.75
N PHE A 95 6.62 10.83 -5.73
CA PHE A 95 6.89 9.40 -5.86
C PHE A 95 5.99 8.69 -6.87
N GLN A 96 4.77 9.18 -7.12
CA GLN A 96 3.91 8.58 -8.15
C GLN A 96 4.52 8.70 -9.55
N GLY A 97 5.08 9.86 -9.88
CA GLY A 97 5.76 10.09 -11.16
C GLY A 97 7.07 9.32 -11.21
N ILE A 98 7.95 9.56 -10.22
CA ILE A 98 9.26 8.90 -10.11
C ILE A 98 9.12 7.37 -10.16
N GLY A 99 8.21 6.81 -9.36
CA GLY A 99 7.98 5.38 -9.28
C GLY A 99 7.46 4.79 -10.61
N THR A 100 6.68 5.56 -11.38
CA THR A 100 6.22 5.13 -12.71
C THR A 100 7.38 5.03 -13.68
N ASP A 101 8.20 6.07 -13.78
CA ASP A 101 9.33 6.13 -14.71
C ASP A 101 10.37 5.03 -14.38
N VAL A 102 10.75 4.92 -13.10
CA VAL A 102 11.70 3.90 -12.64
C VAL A 102 11.17 2.49 -12.92
N SER A 103 9.88 2.24 -12.70
CA SER A 103 9.28 0.93 -12.98
C SER A 103 9.29 0.58 -14.47
N GLN A 104 9.09 1.57 -15.35
CA GLN A 104 9.18 1.36 -16.80
C GLN A 104 10.61 0.98 -17.23
N PHE A 105 11.63 1.65 -16.71
CA PHE A 105 13.02 1.30 -17.01
C PHE A 105 13.40 -0.10 -16.50
N ILE A 106 12.93 -0.47 -15.30
CA ILE A 106 13.12 -1.82 -14.77
C ILE A 106 12.41 -2.86 -15.65
N ALA A 107 11.20 -2.55 -16.13
CA ALA A 107 10.46 -3.44 -17.03
C ALA A 107 11.17 -3.64 -18.38
N GLU A 108 11.80 -2.59 -18.93
CA GLU A 108 12.64 -2.69 -20.13
C GLU A 108 13.83 -3.63 -19.93
N ALA A 109 14.54 -3.50 -18.81
CA ALA A 109 15.67 -4.36 -18.48
C ALA A 109 15.21 -5.82 -18.28
N LEU A 110 14.09 -6.03 -17.58
CA LEU A 110 13.51 -7.35 -17.39
C LEU A 110 13.09 -8.02 -18.70
N ALA A 111 12.58 -7.25 -19.66
CA ALA A 111 12.23 -7.72 -21.00
C ALA A 111 13.44 -7.97 -21.90
N GLY A 112 14.66 -7.58 -21.47
CA GLY A 112 15.89 -7.72 -22.25
C GLY A 112 16.07 -6.64 -23.33
N ASN A 113 15.34 -5.52 -23.25
CA ASN A 113 15.41 -4.43 -24.24
C ASN A 113 16.55 -3.43 -23.95
N THR A 114 17.10 -3.44 -22.75
CA THR A 114 18.21 -2.58 -22.28
C THR A 114 18.98 -3.34 -21.20
N THR A 115 20.21 -2.94 -20.89
CA THR A 115 20.95 -3.57 -19.80
C THR A 115 20.45 -3.06 -18.43
N VAL A 116 20.80 -3.79 -17.37
CA VAL A 116 20.50 -3.34 -16.00
C VAL A 116 21.18 -2.00 -15.72
N GLU A 117 22.43 -1.83 -16.16
CA GLU A 117 23.21 -0.62 -15.98
C GLU A 117 22.58 0.58 -16.68
N GLU A 118 22.10 0.40 -17.92
CA GLU A 118 21.42 1.44 -18.69
C GLU A 118 20.09 1.84 -18.04
N ALA A 119 19.28 0.86 -17.60
CA ALA A 119 18.02 1.13 -16.91
C ALA A 119 18.24 1.90 -15.59
N LEU A 120 19.26 1.53 -14.81
CA LEU A 120 19.61 2.24 -13.58
C LEU A 120 20.12 3.65 -13.86
N ALA A 121 20.91 3.86 -14.92
CA ALA A 121 21.36 5.19 -15.32
C ALA A 121 20.19 6.11 -15.73
N LYS A 122 19.22 5.58 -16.50
CA LYS A 122 17.99 6.29 -16.84
C LYS A 122 17.17 6.63 -15.60
N ALA A 123 16.98 5.66 -14.70
CA ALA A 123 16.25 5.85 -13.44
C ALA A 123 16.89 6.94 -12.57
N GLN A 124 18.22 6.93 -12.46
CA GLN A 124 18.97 7.95 -11.71
C GLN A 124 18.77 9.34 -12.32
N ALA A 125 18.92 9.48 -13.64
CA ALA A 125 18.77 10.77 -14.32
C ALA A 125 17.34 11.33 -14.18
N ALA A 126 16.32 10.51 -14.43
CA ALA A 126 14.91 10.93 -14.31
C ALA A 126 14.55 11.33 -12.88
N THR A 127 14.99 10.54 -11.89
CA THR A 127 14.74 10.83 -10.48
C THR A 127 15.44 12.12 -10.05
N LEU A 128 16.68 12.35 -10.47
CA LEU A 128 17.42 13.57 -10.15
C LEU A 128 16.69 14.81 -10.69
N THR A 129 16.28 14.78 -11.95
CA THR A 129 15.50 15.89 -12.55
C THR A 129 14.20 16.14 -11.79
N ALA A 130 13.43 15.09 -11.47
CA ALA A 130 12.16 15.26 -10.75
C ALA A 130 12.33 15.87 -9.35
N ILE A 131 13.39 15.46 -8.64
CA ILE A 131 13.68 15.93 -7.28
C ILE A 131 14.25 17.36 -7.30
N GLU A 132 15.09 17.70 -8.29
CA GLU A 132 15.57 19.07 -8.53
C GLU A 132 14.41 20.03 -8.87
N ASP A 133 13.52 19.63 -9.79
CA ASP A 133 12.34 20.41 -10.19
C ASP A 133 11.36 20.63 -9.02
N ALA A 134 11.26 19.66 -8.10
CA ALA A 134 10.49 19.77 -6.87
C ALA A 134 11.18 20.60 -5.77
N GLY A 135 12.42 21.06 -6.00
CA GLY A 135 13.13 22.00 -5.12
C GLY A 135 13.93 21.37 -3.98
N TYR A 136 14.13 20.05 -4.00
CA TYR A 136 15.03 19.37 -3.07
C TYR A 136 16.50 19.70 -3.41
N ARG A 137 17.39 19.68 -2.41
CA ARG A 137 18.82 20.00 -2.54
C ARG A 137 19.68 19.01 -1.80
#